data_AF-A0A963AS13-F1
#
_entry.id   AF-A0A963AS13-F1
#
_cell.length_a   1.000
_cell.length_b   1.000
_cell.length_c   1.000
_cell.angle_alpha   90.00
_cell.angle_beta   90.00
_cell.angle_gamma   90.00
#
_symmetry.space_group_name_H-M   'P 1'
#
loop_
_entity.id
_entity.type
_entity.pdbx_description
1 polymer ?
#
loop_
_entity_poly.entity_id
_entity_poly.type
_entity_poly.pdbx_seq_one_letter_code
_entity_poly.pdbx_strand_id
1 'polypeptide(L)'
;MNFVDRNGVHLSIGARVHVHRPRGAHGQMETIEGKIMALYDNPPSVTLLLLAAYRREFKNVVEYLERGAGFFVALPGRWNGEQFTCDTVHDDIEHSFHAWAEVQK
;
A
#
# COMPACT_ATOMS: atom_id res chain seq x y z
N MET A 1 -0.61 5.96 17.22
CA MET A 1 0.39 6.34 16.20
C MET A 1 -0.35 6.89 15.01
N ASN A 2 0.16 7.97 14.42
CA ASN A 2 -0.49 8.66 13.32
C ASN A 2 0.11 8.20 11.98
N PHE A 3 -0.58 7.33 11.26
CA PHE A 3 -0.16 6.88 9.91
C PHE A 3 -0.95 7.64 8.87
N VAL A 4 -0.25 8.25 7.91
CA VAL A 4 -0.89 8.92 6.78
C VAL A 4 -0.36 8.36 5.46
N ASP A 5 -1.20 8.41 4.44
CA ASP A 5 -0.83 8.11 3.07
C ASP A 5 0.03 9.23 2.45
N ARG A 6 0.44 9.05 1.20
CA ARG A 6 1.30 10.03 0.50
C ARG A 6 0.66 11.42 0.33
N ASN A 7 -0.67 11.50 0.44
CA ASN A 7 -1.46 12.72 0.32
C ASN A 7 -1.79 13.33 1.69
N GLY A 8 -1.25 12.78 2.78
CA GLY A 8 -1.53 13.23 4.14
C GLY A 8 -2.87 12.77 4.70
N VAL A 9 -3.54 11.80 4.07
CA VAL A 9 -4.81 11.25 4.55
C VAL A 9 -4.55 10.11 5.53
N HIS A 10 -5.26 10.11 6.67
CA HIS A 10 -5.07 9.09 7.69
C HIS A 10 -5.38 7.67 7.18
N LEU A 11 -4.41 6.78 7.33
CA LEU A 11 -4.60 5.35 7.21
C LEU A 11 -5.21 4.83 8.51
N SER A 12 -6.46 4.38 8.44
CA SER A 12 -7.21 3.89 9.59
C SER A 12 -7.82 2.52 9.31
N ILE A 13 -7.96 1.71 10.36
CA ILE A 13 -8.67 0.44 10.25
C ILE A 13 -10.08 0.72 9.77
N GLY A 14 -10.46 0.04 8.70
CA GLY A 14 -11.74 0.19 8.04
C GLY A 14 -11.75 1.12 6.83
N ALA A 15 -10.70 1.92 6.61
CA ALA A 15 -10.56 2.73 5.42
C ALA A 15 -10.43 1.85 4.17
N ARG A 16 -11.02 2.30 3.07
CA ARG A 16 -10.79 1.73 1.75
C ARG A 16 -9.57 2.40 1.12
N VAL A 17 -8.70 1.59 0.53
CA VAL A 17 -7.45 2.06 -0.07
C VAL A 17 -7.21 1.43 -1.42
N HIS A 18 -6.52 2.16 -2.28
CA HIS A 18 -5.75 1.58 -3.36
C HIS A 18 -4.32 1.40 -2.89
N VAL A 19 -3.78 0.20 -3.05
CA VAL A 19 -2.38 -0.09 -2.77
C VAL A 19 -1.68 -0.42 -4.06
N HIS A 20 -0.68 0.39 -4.38
CA HIS A 20 0.15 0.25 -5.56
C HIS A 20 1.45 -0.38 -5.11
N ARG A 21 1.86 -1.48 -5.74
CA ARG A 21 3.13 -2.15 -5.42
C ARG A 21 3.74 -2.82 -6.65
N PRO A 22 5.06 -3.12 -6.63
CA PRO A 22 5.69 -3.85 -7.71
C PRO A 22 5.25 -5.32 -7.69
N ARG A 23 5.06 -5.90 -8.87
CA ARG A 23 4.75 -7.32 -9.09
C ARG A 23 5.76 -7.92 -10.05
N GLY A 24 6.60 -8.83 -9.57
CA GLY A 24 7.59 -9.53 -10.37
C GLY A 24 8.80 -8.66 -10.77
N ALA A 25 9.58 -9.14 -11.73
CA ALA A 25 10.72 -8.40 -12.28
C ALA A 25 10.25 -7.34 -13.30
N HIS A 26 11.05 -6.28 -13.47
CA HIS A 26 10.88 -5.20 -14.47
C HIS A 26 9.89 -4.07 -14.13
N GLY A 27 9.83 -3.61 -12.86
CA GLY A 27 9.12 -2.35 -12.52
C GLY A 27 7.61 -2.36 -12.75
N GLN A 28 7.04 -3.55 -12.76
CA GLN A 28 5.64 -3.82 -13.07
C GLN A 28 4.76 -3.43 -11.89
N MET A 29 3.82 -2.50 -12.07
CA MET A 29 2.96 -2.02 -10.97
C MET A 29 1.61 -2.74 -10.95
N GLU A 30 1.29 -3.33 -9.80
CA GLU A 30 -0.02 -3.88 -9.46
C GLU A 30 -0.76 -2.88 -8.57
N THR A 31 -2.06 -2.72 -8.82
CA THR A 31 -2.97 -1.99 -7.92
C THR A 31 -3.96 -2.96 -7.30
N ILE A 32 -4.02 -2.96 -5.96
CA ILE A 32 -4.95 -3.74 -5.16
C ILE A 32 -5.89 -2.77 -4.48
N GLU A 33 -7.18 -2.91 -4.76
CA GLU A 33 -8.21 -2.25 -3.99
C GLU A 33 -8.53 -3.09 -2.76
N GLY A 34 -8.70 -2.48 -1.58
CA GLY A 34 -9.03 -3.23 -0.38
C GLY A 34 -9.44 -2.38 0.81
N LYS A 35 -9.87 -3.06 1.88
CA LYS A 35 -10.16 -2.46 3.18
C LYS A 35 -9.05 -2.77 4.16
N ILE A 36 -8.56 -1.77 4.89
CA ILE A 36 -7.58 -1.98 5.97
C ILE A 36 -8.26 -2.73 7.11
N MET A 37 -7.73 -3.89 7.46
CA MET A 37 -8.19 -4.72 8.58
C MET A 37 -7.31 -4.57 9.81
N ALA A 38 -6.01 -4.35 9.61
CA ALA A 38 -5.05 -4.10 10.68
C ALA A 38 -3.88 -3.25 10.18
N LEU A 39 -3.25 -2.55 11.13
CA LEU A 39 -2.07 -1.72 10.96
C LEU A 39 -1.01 -2.21 11.94
N TYR A 40 0.18 -2.52 11.44
CA TYR A 40 1.33 -2.91 12.26
C TYR A 40 2.46 -1.93 12.06
N ASP A 41 2.93 -1.34 13.15
CA ASP A 41 4.13 -0.51 13.15
C ASP A 41 5.37 -1.42 13.07
N ASN A 42 6.09 -1.35 11.95
CA ASN A 42 7.28 -2.16 11.69
C ASN A 42 8.42 -1.26 11.18
N PRO A 43 9.03 -0.42 12.05
CA PRO A 43 10.01 0.58 11.62
C PRO A 43 11.12 -0.06 10.77
N PRO A 44 11.49 0.55 9.62
CA PRO A 44 11.12 1.87 9.11
C PRO A 44 9.85 1.91 8.23
N SER A 45 8.94 0.93 8.37
CA SER A 45 7.76 0.76 7.54
C SER A 45 6.47 0.64 8.37
N VAL A 46 5.32 0.72 7.71
CA VAL A 46 4.03 0.26 8.26
C VAL A 46 3.54 -0.92 7.44
N THR A 47 3.02 -1.96 8.08
CA THR A 47 2.41 -3.10 7.37
C THR A 47 0.89 -3.04 7.49
N LEU A 48 0.22 -3.08 6.34
CA LEU A 48 -1.23 -3.19 6.25
C LEU A 48 -1.63 -4.65 6.11
N LEU A 49 -2.62 -5.10 6.88
CA LEU A 49 -3.43 -6.24 6.48
C LEU A 49 -4.64 -5.71 5.69
N LEU A 50 -4.69 -6.03 4.40
CA LEU A 50 -5.76 -5.65 3.50
C LEU A 50 -6.68 -6.82 3.26
N LEU A 51 -7.98 -6.59 3.40
CA LEU A 51 -8.98 -7.45 2.78
C LEU A 51 -9.20 -6.94 1.36
N ALA A 52 -8.68 -7.63 0.35
CA ALA A 52 -8.79 -7.17 -1.01
C ALA A 52 -10.25 -7.14 -1.46
N ALA A 53 -10.61 -6.09 -2.20
CA ALA A 53 -11.74 -6.15 -3.11
C ALA A 53 -11.47 -7.29 -4.10
N TYR A 54 -12.52 -7.88 -4.63
CA TYR A 54 -12.51 -9.02 -5.55
C TYR A 54 -11.70 -8.80 -6.84
N ARG A 55 -10.99 -7.67 -6.98
CA ARG A 55 -10.32 -7.18 -8.17
C ARG A 55 -8.92 -6.65 -7.83
N ARG A 56 -7.95 -6.97 -8.68
CA ARG A 56 -6.68 -6.24 -8.81
C ARG A 56 -6.40 -5.91 -10.28
N GLU A 57 -5.56 -4.92 -10.53
CA GLU A 57 -5.21 -4.47 -11.88
C GLU A 57 -3.70 -4.47 -12.10
N PHE A 58 -3.30 -4.94 -13.28
CA PHE A 58 -1.90 -5.06 -13.67
C PHE A 58 -1.73 -5.02 -15.21
N LYS A 59 -0.92 -4.12 -15.77
CA LYS A 59 -0.69 -4.00 -17.24
C LYS A 59 -1.97 -4.04 -18.09
N ASN A 60 -3.04 -3.36 -17.65
CA ASN A 60 -4.37 -3.37 -18.28
C ASN A 60 -5.11 -4.72 -18.21
N VAL A 61 -4.60 -5.69 -17.46
CA VAL A 61 -5.29 -6.94 -17.12
C VAL A 61 -5.96 -6.77 -15.77
N VAL A 62 -7.25 -7.14 -15.72
CA VAL A 62 -8.01 -7.23 -14.48
C VAL A 62 -8.02 -8.69 -14.04
N GLU A 63 -7.46 -8.97 -12.87
CA GLU A 63 -7.53 -10.29 -12.26
C GLU A 63 -8.52 -10.28 -11.09
N TYR A 64 -9.31 -11.34 -11.00
CA TYR A 64 -10.26 -11.52 -9.91
C TYR A 64 -9.61 -12.32 -8.79
N LEU A 65 -9.66 -11.79 -7.58
CA LEU A 65 -9.11 -12.41 -6.38
C LEU A 65 -10.17 -13.28 -5.70
N GLU A 66 -9.75 -14.26 -4.90
CA GLU A 66 -10.71 -14.97 -4.05
C GLU A 66 -11.43 -14.00 -3.12
N ARG A 67 -12.74 -14.22 -2.91
CA ARG A 67 -13.53 -13.36 -2.02
C ARG A 67 -12.94 -13.43 -0.61
N GLY A 68 -12.52 -12.28 -0.11
CA GLY A 68 -11.93 -12.15 1.21
C GLY A 68 -10.44 -12.52 1.28
N ALA A 69 -9.74 -12.59 0.15
CA ALA A 69 -8.30 -12.74 0.12
C ALA A 69 -7.62 -11.64 0.96
N GLY A 70 -6.79 -12.08 1.92
CA GLY A 70 -6.02 -11.21 2.79
C GLY A 70 -4.61 -10.98 2.23
N PHE A 71 -4.15 -9.74 2.23
CA PHE A 71 -2.80 -9.37 1.80
C PHE A 71 -2.09 -8.59 2.88
N PHE A 72 -0.90 -9.03 3.24
CA PHE A 72 0.04 -8.18 3.98
C PHE A 72 0.81 -7.33 2.99
N VAL A 73 0.80 -6.01 3.18
CA VAL A 73 1.58 -5.08 2.36
C VAL A 73 2.39 -4.17 3.27
N ALA A 74 3.71 -4.26 3.15
CA ALA A 74 4.62 -3.31 3.78
C ALA A 74 4.68 -2.03 2.94
N LEU A 75 4.44 -0.90 3.58
CA LEU A 75 4.54 0.43 3.00
C LEU A 75 5.75 1.12 3.64
N PRO A 76 6.80 1.41 2.85
CA PRO A 76 7.88 2.25 3.32
C PRO A 76 7.39 3.69 3.54
N GLY A 77 8.17 4.44 4.31
CA GLY A 77 7.81 5.80 4.67
C GLY A 77 8.83 6.44 5.59
N ARG A 78 8.49 7.63 6.10
CA ARG A 78 9.34 8.40 7.00
C ARG A 78 8.57 8.81 8.25
N TRP A 79 9.29 8.77 9.37
CA TRP A 79 8.84 9.32 10.63
C TRP A 79 9.25 10.79 10.76
N ASN A 80 8.33 11.66 11.12
CA ASN A 80 8.59 13.07 11.45
C ASN A 80 8.42 13.37 12.96
N GLY A 81 8.68 12.37 13.81
CA GLY A 81 8.48 12.44 15.26
C GLY A 81 7.21 11.72 15.69
N GLU A 82 6.04 12.28 15.37
CA GLU A 82 4.74 11.75 15.81
C GLU A 82 3.91 11.09 14.70
N GLN A 83 4.23 11.40 13.45
CA GLN A 83 3.52 10.91 12.28
C GLN A 83 4.45 10.12 11.36
N PHE A 84 3.97 8.97 10.91
CA PHE A 84 4.55 8.21 9.81
C PHE A 84 3.82 8.59 8.53
N THR A 85 4.57 9.06 7.55
CA THR A 85 4.04 9.36 6.21
C THR A 85 4.51 8.25 5.28
N CYS A 86 3.56 7.50 4.71
CA CYS A 86 3.86 6.53 3.66
C CYS A 86 4.27 7.32 2.43
N ASP A 87 5.53 7.20 2.02
CA ASP A 87 6.07 7.91 0.88
C ASP A 87 6.63 6.97 -0.19
N THR A 88 6.72 7.50 -1.41
CA THR A 88 7.44 6.85 -2.50
C THR A 88 8.92 7.04 -2.22
N VAL A 89 9.64 5.99 -1.77
CA VAL A 89 11.08 6.14 -1.49
C VAL A 89 11.83 6.29 -2.83
N HIS A 90 12.37 7.48 -3.08
CA HIS A 90 13.01 7.91 -4.33
C HIS A 90 14.52 7.57 -4.43
N ASP A 91 15.00 7.60 -5.69
CA ASP A 91 16.39 7.68 -6.19
C ASP A 91 17.25 6.41 -6.18
N ASP A 92 16.85 5.43 -6.97
CA ASP A 92 17.82 4.72 -7.81
C ASP A 92 17.14 4.28 -9.12
N ILE A 93 17.73 4.69 -10.25
CA ILE A 93 17.17 4.62 -11.62
C ILE A 93 17.03 3.16 -12.11
N GLU A 94 17.50 2.18 -11.34
CA GLU A 94 17.59 0.78 -11.78
C GLU A 94 16.73 -0.24 -10.99
N HIS A 95 16.35 0.00 -9.72
CA HIS A 95 15.72 -1.05 -8.86
C HIS A 95 14.60 -0.57 -7.93
N SER A 96 14.02 0.57 -8.23
CA SER A 96 12.87 1.19 -7.56
C SER A 96 11.69 0.24 -7.24
N PHE A 97 11.62 -0.33 -6.03
CA PHE A 97 10.49 -1.12 -5.53
C PHE A 97 9.49 -0.23 -4.77
N HIS A 98 8.64 0.49 -5.51
CA HIS A 98 7.73 1.48 -4.94
C HIS A 98 6.40 0.86 -4.50
N ALA A 99 6.16 0.78 -3.19
CA ALA A 99 4.83 0.46 -2.65
C ALA A 99 4.24 1.67 -1.91
N TRP A 100 3.00 2.05 -2.23
CA TRP A 100 2.28 3.10 -1.51
C TRP A 100 0.78 2.79 -1.45
N ALA A 101 0.10 3.40 -0.48
CA ALA A 101 -1.36 3.36 -0.39
C ALA A 101 -1.96 4.75 -0.65
N GLU A 102 -3.19 4.78 -1.13
CA GLU A 102 -4.03 5.96 -1.27
C GLU A 102 -5.40 5.69 -0.67
N VAL A 103 -5.85 6.52 0.26
CA VAL A 103 -7.20 6.40 0.83
C VAL A 103 -8.24 6.85 -0.20
N GLN A 104 -9.21 5.98 -0.47
CA GLN A 104 -10.36 6.31 -1.32
C GLN A 104 -11.28 7.29 -0.57
N LYS A 105 -11.66 8.37 -1.24
CA LYS A 105 -12.65 9.36 -0.73
C LYS A 105 -14.08 8.91 -1.03
#